data_AF-A9WN53-F1
#
_entry.id   AF-A9WN53-F1
#
_cell.length_a   1.000
_cell.length_b   1.000
_cell.length_c   1.000
_cell.angle_alpha   90.00
_cell.angle_beta   90.00
_cell.angle_gamma   90.00
#
_symmetry.space_group_name_H-M   'P 1'
#
loop_
_entity.id
_entity.type
_entity.pdbx_description
1 polymer ?
#
loop_
_entity_poly.entity_id
_entity_poly.type
_entity_poly.pdbx_seq_one_letter_code
_entity_poly.pdbx_strand_id
1 'polypeptide(L)'
;MKSVIKSTVISLAVASLAFAGTSAAPAASGSFTPRIIGGSQAPNTPWEVQLVFVQDGTSYGCTGEAISSEWVLTAKHCVDGISSMKVYYSNSTSNRGSAIAADNVYASSAGDVGLVHFSQSKSLSSYPALADSYQANEGDSGLIMG
;
A
#
# COMPACT_ATOMS: atom_id res chain seq x y z
N MET A 1 33.96 -61.44 18.94
CA MET A 1 35.40 -61.55 19.23
C MET A 1 36.13 -60.45 18.47
N LYS A 2 36.91 -59.61 19.19
CA LYS A 2 38.09 -58.84 18.73
C LYS A 2 37.83 -57.79 17.62
N SER A 3 37.59 -56.53 17.98
CA SER A 3 38.58 -55.43 18.07
C SER A 3 39.23 -55.09 16.72
N VAL A 4 39.15 -53.83 16.27
CA VAL A 4 40.32 -52.95 16.02
C VAL A 4 39.86 -51.48 16.01
N ILE A 5 40.53 -50.67 16.83
CA ILE A 5 40.53 -49.19 16.83
C ILE A 5 41.68 -48.73 15.94
N LYS A 6 41.49 -47.64 15.18
CA LYS A 6 42.42 -46.50 14.96
C LYS A 6 42.32 -45.97 13.53
N SER A 7 41.89 -44.72 13.41
CA SER A 7 42.49 -43.76 12.48
C SER A 7 42.28 -42.34 13.01
N THR A 8 43.33 -41.81 13.64
CA THR A 8 43.70 -40.39 13.59
C THR A 8 43.72 -39.95 12.12
N VAL A 9 43.30 -38.73 11.75
CA VAL A 9 44.14 -37.55 11.42
C VAL A 9 43.28 -36.41 10.84
N ILE A 10 43.78 -35.18 11.03
CA ILE A 10 43.65 -33.95 10.21
C ILE A 10 42.69 -32.88 10.75
N SER A 11 43.27 -31.95 11.51
CA SER A 11 42.82 -30.56 11.59
C SER A 11 42.83 -29.94 10.18
N LEU A 12 41.73 -29.28 9.79
CA LEU A 12 41.75 -28.26 8.75
C LEU A 12 40.83 -27.10 9.18
N ALA A 13 41.41 -25.90 9.18
CA ALA A 13 40.80 -24.64 9.58
C ALA A 13 39.48 -24.38 8.81
N VAL A 14 38.42 -23.99 9.53
CA VAL A 14 37.17 -23.55 8.91
C VAL A 14 37.17 -22.03 8.84
N ALA A 15 37.01 -21.55 7.61
CA ALA A 15 37.19 -20.20 7.14
C ALA A 15 36.32 -19.14 7.84
N SER A 16 36.91 -17.97 8.05
CA SER A 16 36.22 -16.74 8.44
C SER A 16 35.10 -16.43 7.43
N LEU A 17 33.84 -16.45 7.87
CA LEU A 17 32.73 -15.93 7.07
C LEU A 17 32.89 -14.41 6.93
N ALA A 18 33.29 -13.96 5.75
CA ALA A 18 33.19 -12.56 5.38
C ALA A 18 31.70 -12.18 5.33
N PHE A 19 31.26 -11.32 6.25
CA PHE A 19 29.95 -10.66 6.16
C PHE A 19 29.98 -9.76 4.92
N ALA A 20 29.44 -10.24 3.80
CA ALA A 20 29.10 -9.40 2.67
C ALA A 20 27.96 -8.48 3.11
N GLY A 21 28.29 -7.24 3.50
CA GLY A 21 27.31 -6.21 3.76
C GLY A 21 26.44 -6.02 2.52
N THR A 22 25.14 -6.27 2.65
CA THR A 22 24.17 -5.93 1.62
C THR A 22 24.07 -4.41 1.57
N SER A 23 24.82 -3.77 0.67
CA SER A 23 24.61 -2.37 0.34
C SER A 23 23.23 -2.23 -0.30
N ALA A 24 22.25 -1.71 0.43
CA ALA A 24 20.99 -1.30 -0.15
C ALA A 24 21.28 -0.24 -1.21
N ALA A 25 21.02 -0.57 -2.48
CA ALA A 25 21.17 0.39 -3.56
C ALA A 25 20.26 1.59 -3.29
N PRO A 26 20.72 2.84 -3.52
CA PRO A 26 19.86 4.00 -3.39
C PRO A 26 18.70 3.86 -4.38
N ALA A 27 17.47 4.07 -3.89
CA ALA A 27 16.29 4.07 -4.72
C ALA A 27 16.50 5.06 -5.88
N ALA A 28 16.39 4.58 -7.12
CA ALA A 28 16.58 5.40 -8.30
C ALA A 28 15.59 6.58 -8.26
N SER A 29 16.14 7.79 -8.10
CA SER A 29 15.39 9.03 -8.23
C SER A 29 15.12 9.27 -9.72
N GLY A 30 14.09 8.62 -10.25
CA GLY A 30 13.53 8.96 -11.56
C GLY A 30 12.98 10.38 -11.53
N SER A 31 13.00 11.08 -12.68
CA SER A 31 12.44 12.43 -12.75
C SER A 31 10.94 12.38 -12.47
N PHE A 32 10.49 13.05 -11.41
CA PHE A 32 9.08 13.23 -11.11
C PHE A 32 8.52 14.38 -11.95
N THR A 33 7.48 14.11 -12.72
CA THR A 33 6.66 15.14 -13.36
C THR A 33 5.31 15.17 -12.64
N PRO A 34 4.98 16.23 -11.89
CA PRO A 34 3.72 16.29 -11.15
C PRO A 34 2.53 16.24 -12.11
N ARG A 35 1.55 15.41 -11.76
CA ARG A 35 0.23 15.39 -12.41
C ARG A 35 -0.77 16.30 -11.71
N ILE A 36 -0.54 16.58 -10.43
CA ILE A 36 -1.28 17.57 -9.64
C ILE A 36 -0.72 18.96 -9.97
N ILE A 37 -1.61 19.89 -10.36
CA ILE A 37 -1.23 21.27 -10.71
C ILE A 37 -0.66 21.97 -9.47
N GLY A 38 0.55 22.52 -9.57
CA GLY A 38 1.25 23.12 -8.42
C GLY A 38 1.75 22.11 -7.39
N GLY A 39 1.65 20.80 -7.69
CA GLY A 39 2.09 19.73 -6.81
C GLY A 39 3.60 19.54 -6.80
N SER A 40 4.06 18.84 -5.78
CA SER A 40 5.43 18.33 -5.63
C SER A 40 5.38 16.83 -5.33
N GLN A 41 6.55 16.20 -5.21
CA GLN A 41 6.59 14.80 -4.80
C GLN A 41 6.02 14.65 -3.39
N ALA A 42 5.00 13.81 -3.24
CA ALA A 42 4.38 13.54 -1.96
C ALA A 42 5.36 12.84 -0.99
N PRO A 43 5.22 13.05 0.33
CA PRO A 43 5.90 12.23 1.32
C PRO A 43 5.46 10.77 1.22
N ASN A 44 6.19 9.87 1.88
CA ASN A 44 5.77 8.47 1.95
C ASN A 44 4.52 8.33 2.84
N THR A 45 3.40 7.93 2.25
CA THR A 45 2.06 7.88 2.85
C THR A 45 1.52 6.44 2.81
N PRO A 46 1.70 5.66 3.89
CA PRO A 46 1.41 4.21 3.84
C PRO A 46 -0.08 3.91 3.66
N TRP A 47 -0.96 4.87 3.99
CA TRP A 47 -2.40 4.76 3.89
C TRP A 47 -2.98 5.18 2.53
N GLU A 48 -2.18 5.77 1.64
CA GLU A 48 -2.66 6.13 0.31
C GLU A 48 -2.74 4.88 -0.58
N VAL A 49 -3.89 4.66 -1.22
CA VAL A 49 -4.13 3.47 -2.02
C VAL A 49 -4.66 3.78 -3.41
N GLN A 50 -4.27 2.95 -4.37
CA GLN A 50 -4.91 2.89 -5.69
C GLN A 50 -6.07 1.91 -5.65
N LEU A 51 -7.21 2.35 -6.17
CA LEU A 51 -8.43 1.57 -6.32
C LEU A 51 -8.62 1.22 -7.80
N VAL A 52 -8.83 -0.05 -8.10
CA VAL A 52 -9.19 -0.52 -9.44
C VAL A 52 -10.48 -1.31 -9.33
N PHE A 53 -11.52 -0.85 -10.01
CA PHE A 53 -12.84 -1.45 -9.96
C PHE A 53 -13.38 -1.77 -11.35
N VAL A 54 -14.37 -2.66 -11.39
CA VAL A 54 -15.09 -3.00 -12.60
C VAL A 54 -16.53 -2.50 -12.48
N GLN A 55 -16.99 -1.80 -13.50
CA GLN A 55 -18.37 -1.36 -13.66
C GLN A 55 -18.79 -1.61 -15.11
N ASP A 56 -19.94 -2.26 -15.31
CA ASP A 56 -20.46 -2.61 -16.64
C ASP A 56 -19.43 -3.32 -17.55
N GLY A 57 -18.62 -4.20 -16.94
CA GLY A 57 -17.57 -4.95 -17.63
C GLY A 57 -16.31 -4.14 -17.99
N THR A 58 -16.26 -2.85 -17.66
CA THR A 58 -15.13 -1.96 -17.92
C THR A 58 -14.34 -1.70 -16.64
N SER A 59 -13.01 -1.64 -16.75
CA SER A 59 -12.13 -1.33 -15.62
C SER A 59 -11.89 0.17 -15.49
N TYR A 60 -12.02 0.67 -14.27
CA TYR A 60 -11.79 2.06 -13.89
C TYR A 60 -10.78 2.16 -12.74
N GLY A 61 -10.35 3.38 -12.44
CA GLY A 61 -9.42 3.67 -11.36
C GLY A 61 -9.86 4.86 -10.51
N CYS A 62 -9.70 4.74 -9.20
CA CYS A 62 -9.85 5.81 -8.21
C CYS A 62 -8.65 5.77 -7.24
N THR A 63 -8.61 6.71 -6.31
CA THR A 63 -7.75 6.66 -5.12
C THR A 63 -8.60 6.47 -3.86
N GLY A 64 -7.94 6.13 -2.77
CA GLY A 64 -8.56 6.05 -1.46
C GLY A 64 -7.53 6.20 -0.35
N GLU A 65 -8.04 6.21 0.87
CA GLU A 65 -7.27 6.37 2.07
C GLU A 65 -7.62 5.26 3.06
N ALA A 66 -6.65 4.41 3.40
CA ALA A 66 -6.82 3.39 4.41
C ALA A 66 -6.91 4.05 5.78
N ILE A 67 -8.07 3.91 6.42
CA ILE A 67 -8.36 4.51 7.73
C ILE A 67 -8.22 3.50 8.87
N SER A 68 -8.13 2.22 8.53
CA SER A 68 -7.78 1.13 9.46
C SER A 68 -7.24 -0.08 8.69
N SER A 69 -6.97 -1.18 9.39
CA SER A 69 -6.51 -2.42 8.75
C SER A 69 -7.54 -3.08 7.85
N GLU A 70 -8.82 -2.72 7.97
CA GLU A 70 -9.92 -3.39 7.26
C GLU A 70 -10.77 -2.42 6.45
N TRP A 71 -10.43 -1.13 6.46
CA TRP A 71 -11.26 -0.08 5.87
C TRP A 71 -10.46 0.92 5.06
N VAL A 72 -10.96 1.22 3.86
CA VAL A 72 -10.54 2.34 3.02
C VAL A 72 -11.72 3.30 2.83
N LEU A 73 -11.46 4.58 3.03
CA LEU A 73 -12.33 5.70 2.70
C LEU A 73 -12.07 6.14 1.25
N THR A 74 -13.14 6.42 0.51
CA THR A 74 -13.07 6.92 -0.87
C THR A 74 -14.36 7.68 -1.22
N ALA A 75 -14.56 8.02 -2.49
CA ALA A 75 -15.77 8.66 -2.98
C ALA A 75 -16.90 7.65 -3.24
N LYS A 76 -18.16 8.09 -3.13
CA LYS A 76 -19.34 7.27 -3.43
C LYS A 76 -19.32 6.79 -4.87
N HIS A 77 -19.00 7.68 -5.81
CA HIS A 77 -19.02 7.33 -7.24
C HIS A 77 -17.95 6.28 -7.61
N CYS A 78 -16.94 6.04 -6.76
CA CYS A 78 -15.95 4.98 -6.96
C CYS A 78 -16.44 3.59 -6.51
N VAL A 79 -17.55 3.53 -5.76
CA VAL A 79 -18.07 2.27 -5.19
C VAL A 79 -19.51 1.96 -5.62
N ASP A 80 -20.24 2.94 -6.15
CA ASP A 80 -21.63 2.76 -6.56
C ASP A 80 -21.73 1.97 -7.88
N GLY A 81 -22.59 0.96 -7.92
CA GLY A 81 -22.83 0.14 -9.12
C GLY A 81 -21.65 -0.73 -9.60
N ILE A 82 -20.58 -0.86 -8.81
CA ILE A 82 -19.42 -1.69 -9.19
C ILE A 82 -19.70 -3.19 -8.97
N SER A 83 -19.03 -4.04 -9.74
CA SER A 83 -19.08 -5.49 -9.58
C SER A 83 -17.91 -6.07 -8.79
N SER A 84 -16.78 -5.36 -8.72
CA SER A 84 -15.61 -5.75 -7.93
C SER A 84 -14.66 -4.58 -7.70
N MET A 85 -13.88 -4.64 -6.62
CA MET A 85 -12.84 -3.67 -6.28
C MET A 85 -11.56 -4.39 -5.86
N LYS A 86 -10.42 -3.92 -6.36
CA LYS A 86 -9.06 -4.30 -5.96
C LYS A 86 -8.33 -3.08 -5.43
N VAL A 87 -7.68 -3.25 -4.30
CA VAL A 87 -6.95 -2.18 -3.59
C VAL A 87 -5.47 -2.49 -3.60
N TYR A 88 -4.66 -1.49 -3.97
CA TYR A 88 -3.21 -1.59 -4.06
C TYR A 88 -2.56 -0.54 -3.16
N TYR A 89 -1.69 -0.99 -2.25
CA TYR A 89 -0.87 -0.13 -1.39
C TYR A 89 0.44 0.20 -2.12
N SER A 90 0.34 1.03 -3.16
CA SER A 90 1.44 1.42 -4.02
C SER A 90 1.13 2.72 -4.74
N ASN A 91 2.16 3.50 -5.08
CA ASN A 91 2.08 4.67 -5.96
C ASN A 91 2.53 4.36 -7.41
N SER A 92 2.94 3.13 -7.70
CA SER A 92 3.41 2.73 -9.02
C SER A 92 2.24 2.39 -9.94
N THR A 93 2.17 3.00 -11.12
CA THR A 93 1.15 2.69 -12.14
C THR A 93 1.58 1.58 -13.09
N SER A 94 2.87 1.27 -13.17
CA SER A 94 3.46 0.23 -14.01
C SER A 94 3.63 -1.11 -13.29
N ASN A 95 3.87 -1.09 -11.97
CA ASN A 95 3.95 -2.28 -11.13
C ASN A 95 3.39 -1.98 -9.73
N ARG A 96 2.08 -2.17 -9.58
CA ARG A 96 1.34 -1.92 -8.33
C ARG A 96 1.62 -2.95 -7.23
N GLY A 97 2.23 -4.09 -7.56
CA GLY A 97 2.36 -5.22 -6.66
C GLY A 97 1.04 -5.97 -6.44
N SER A 98 0.95 -6.68 -5.31
CA SER A 98 -0.20 -7.50 -4.95
C SER A 98 -1.41 -6.66 -4.53
N ALA A 99 -2.58 -7.01 -5.07
CA ALA A 99 -3.84 -6.41 -4.68
C ALA A 99 -4.46 -7.13 -3.48
N ILE A 100 -5.32 -6.42 -2.75
CA ILE A 100 -6.31 -6.99 -1.84
C ILE A 100 -7.68 -6.80 -2.49
N ALA A 101 -8.47 -7.86 -2.58
CA ALA A 101 -9.84 -7.77 -3.06
C ALA A 101 -10.74 -7.25 -1.93
N ALA A 102 -11.60 -6.28 -2.24
CA ALA A 102 -12.66 -5.89 -1.33
C ALA A 102 -13.67 -7.03 -1.17
N ASP A 103 -14.15 -7.25 0.04
CA ASP A 103 -15.26 -8.18 0.28
C ASP A 103 -16.62 -7.47 0.28
N ASN A 104 -16.65 -6.19 0.68
CA ASN A 104 -17.83 -5.34 0.68
C ASN A 104 -17.48 -3.88 0.33
N VAL A 105 -18.47 -3.15 -0.17
CA VAL A 105 -18.41 -1.69 -0.34
C VAL A 105 -19.71 -1.05 0.13
N TYR A 106 -19.61 0.18 0.63
CA TYR A 106 -20.74 0.93 1.18
C TYR A 106 -20.76 2.33 0.59
N ALA A 107 -21.79 2.63 -0.18
CA ALA A 107 -22.07 3.96 -0.69
C ALA A 107 -22.85 4.77 0.35
N SER A 108 -22.38 5.97 0.71
CA SER A 108 -23.14 6.85 1.61
C SER A 108 -24.47 7.28 0.96
N SER A 109 -25.50 7.45 1.79
CA SER A 109 -26.76 8.07 1.36
C SER A 109 -26.66 9.60 1.24
N ALA A 110 -25.63 10.20 1.85
CA ALA A 110 -25.37 11.64 1.83
C ALA A 110 -23.92 11.94 1.45
N GLY A 111 -23.72 12.92 0.56
CA GLY A 111 -22.40 13.30 0.04
C GLY A 111 -21.78 12.25 -0.89
N ASP A 112 -20.62 12.59 -1.46
CA ASP A 112 -19.84 11.69 -2.32
C ASP A 112 -18.80 10.93 -1.48
N VAL A 113 -19.26 10.13 -0.53
CA VAL A 113 -18.42 9.34 0.38
C VAL A 113 -18.75 7.86 0.28
N GLY A 114 -17.72 7.02 0.24
CA GLY A 114 -17.83 5.57 0.19
C GLY A 114 -16.81 4.89 1.09
N LEU A 115 -17.13 3.67 1.53
CA LEU A 115 -16.23 2.80 2.28
C LEU A 115 -16.00 1.50 1.51
N VAL A 116 -14.76 1.01 1.57
CA VAL A 116 -14.34 -0.30 1.06
C VAL A 116 -13.87 -1.12 2.25
N HIS A 117 -14.37 -2.35 2.36
CA HIS A 117 -14.04 -3.28 3.44
C HIS A 117 -13.21 -4.47 2.93
N PHE A 118 -12.45 -5.09 3.83
CA PHE A 118 -11.69 -6.30 3.58
C PHE A 118 -11.97 -7.37 4.63
N SER A 119 -12.12 -8.63 4.20
CA SER A 119 -12.22 -9.78 5.11
C SER A 119 -10.87 -10.19 5.71
N GLN A 120 -9.78 -9.85 5.03
CA GLN A 120 -8.41 -10.05 5.52
C GLN A 120 -7.77 -8.70 5.84
N SER A 121 -7.46 -8.48 7.12
CA SER A 121 -6.86 -7.24 7.60
C SER A 121 -5.45 -7.02 7.02
N LYS A 122 -5.15 -5.77 6.65
CA LYS A 122 -3.84 -5.27 6.22
C LYS A 122 -3.36 -4.16 7.16
N SER A 123 -2.53 -4.53 8.13
CA SER A 123 -1.94 -3.56 9.05
C SER A 123 -0.90 -2.67 8.37
N LEU A 124 -0.94 -1.37 8.67
CA LEU A 124 0.02 -0.37 8.25
C LEU A 124 0.84 0.13 9.43
N SER A 125 1.94 0.85 9.16
CA SER A 125 2.74 1.51 10.20
C SER A 125 1.98 2.63 10.92
N SER A 126 0.99 3.22 10.25
CA SER A 126 0.20 4.35 10.71
C SER A 126 -1.04 4.50 9.83
N TYR A 127 -2.02 5.21 10.37
CA TYR A 127 -3.27 5.60 9.70
C TYR A 127 -3.43 7.12 9.83
N PRO A 128 -4.16 7.77 8.91
CA PRO A 128 -4.44 9.19 9.00
C PRO A 128 -5.34 9.49 10.20
N ALA A 129 -5.17 10.68 10.78
CA ALA A 129 -6.12 11.18 11.76
C ALA A 129 -7.38 11.66 11.03
N LEU A 130 -8.53 11.09 11.38
CA LEU A 130 -9.82 11.58 10.90
C LEU A 130 -10.28 12.74 11.79
N ALA A 131 -10.81 13.79 11.16
CA ALA A 131 -11.43 14.88 11.89
C ALA A 131 -12.80 14.42 12.41
N ASP A 132 -13.05 14.57 13.72
CA ASP A 132 -14.37 14.30 14.30
C ASP A 132 -15.41 15.35 13.86
N SER A 133 -14.94 16.55 13.51
CA SER A 133 -15.75 17.59 12.90
C SER A 133 -14.85 18.59 12.16
N TYR A 134 -15.36 19.14 11.07
CA TYR A 134 -14.72 20.25 10.36
C TYR A 134 -15.79 21.10 9.69
N GLN A 135 -15.65 22.43 9.79
CA GLN A 135 -16.44 23.40 9.04
C GLN A 135 -15.47 24.13 8.12
N ALA A 136 -15.59 23.87 6.82
CA ALA A 136 -14.76 24.54 5.82
C ALA A 136 -15.18 26.01 5.71
N ASN A 137 -14.23 26.92 5.85
CA ASN A 137 -14.43 28.35 5.65
C ASN A 137 -13.73 28.80 4.38
N GLU A 138 -14.19 29.92 3.82
CA GLU A 138 -13.48 30.57 2.72
C GLU A 138 -12.06 30.94 3.17
N GLY A 139 -11.07 30.59 2.35
CA GLY A 139 -9.65 30.80 2.64
C GLY A 139 -8.96 29.63 3.34
N ASP A 140 -9.70 28.60 3.77
CA ASP A 140 -9.10 27.37 4.25
C ASP A 140 -8.30 26.68 3.13
N SER A 141 -7.17 26.08 3.51
CA SER A 141 -6.31 25.32 2.61
C SER A 141 -6.14 23.90 3.11
N GLY A 142 -6.12 22.93 2.20
CA GLY A 142 -5.85 21.53 2.48
C GLY A 142 -4.72 20.98 1.61
N LEU A 143 -4.06 19.93 2.11
CA LEU A 143 -3.13 19.15 1.31
C LEU A 143 -3.89 18.03 0.59
N ILE A 144 -3.75 17.95 -0.72
CA ILE A 144 -4.27 16.85 -1.54
C ILE A 144 -3.09 16.00 -2.00
N MET A 145 -3.21 14.68 -1.85
CA MET A 145 -2.23 13.70 -2.32
C MET A 145 -2.89 12.75 -3.33
N GLY A 146 -2.13 12.28 -4.32
CA GLY A 146 -2.63 11.43 -5.41
C GLY A 146 -1.58 11.12 -6.48
#